data_AF-A0A957DPB2-F1
#
_entry.id   AF-A0A957DPB2-F1
#
_cell.length_a   1.000
_cell.length_b   1.000
_cell.length_c   1.000
_cell.angle_alpha   90.00
_cell.angle_beta   90.00
_cell.angle_gamma   90.00
#
_symmetry.space_group_name_H-M   'P 1'
#
loop_
_entity.id
_entity.type
_entity.pdbx_description
1 polymer ?
#
loop_
_entity_poly.entity_id
_entity_poly.type
_entity_poly.pdbx_seq_one_letter_code
_entity_poly.pdbx_strand_id
1 'polypeptide(L)'
;MESELVLPYGPAPAVSFIIHELVMLALFGLCLVHAVRRGAVHVSYLLGGVLFGLLLEYVNVNAGLNYSYGQFWLMLGPTPEPGAIPANIPINIGIGWGIIIYTARLFSDNLGLPLWSRPALDALLALNVDLSMDAVAYRLNMWHWGWEFIPSQPDPLASDWFGVPYANFYGWLAVIFFYSAFARFLLGWQAKKRLQWLRLSVSTVAAIILAQGSLFLCIRLLPRWVSSVRQALVPFFVHPYVILIVTTLVVFVCLVAIGFRRRQTPKRIDDHPVIWLVPTYFHIYFIAWLFIAGFYQETFWLPAVSLLNAAVGIAIHQWGRLIRKKSEMRMMPETAIES
;
A
#
# COMPACT_ATOMS: atom_id res chain seq x y z
N MET A 1 38.33 2.57 1.25
CA MET A 1 37.94 3.84 1.89
C MET A 1 36.43 3.79 1.99
N GLU A 2 35.95 3.13 3.04
CA GLU A 2 34.53 2.91 3.32
C GLU A 2 33.90 4.26 3.66
N SER A 3 33.32 4.91 2.65
CA SER A 3 32.27 5.87 2.95
C SER A 3 31.06 5.04 3.37
N GLU A 4 30.99 4.69 4.66
CA GLU A 4 29.72 4.30 5.25
C GLU A 4 28.80 5.52 5.06
N LEU A 5 28.02 5.46 3.98
CA LEU A 5 26.98 6.41 3.61
C LEU A 5 25.82 6.17 4.55
N VAL A 6 25.98 6.62 5.78
CA VAL A 6 24.98 6.46 6.84
C VAL A 6 24.19 7.75 6.87
N LEU A 7 22.86 7.63 6.86
CA LEU A 7 21.99 8.71 7.33
C LEU A 7 22.54 9.23 8.67
N PRO A 8 22.25 10.47 9.10
CA PRO A 8 22.73 10.95 10.40
C PRO A 8 22.25 10.11 11.59
N TYR A 9 21.35 9.15 11.35
CA TYR A 9 20.91 8.13 12.29
C TYR A 9 21.82 6.91 12.19
N GLY A 10 22.39 6.50 13.33
CA GLY A 10 23.15 5.26 13.43
C GLY A 10 22.33 4.01 13.04
N PRO A 11 22.90 2.80 13.20
CA PRO A 11 22.20 1.59 12.83
C PRO A 11 20.87 1.50 13.56
N ALA A 12 19.84 1.09 12.84
CA ALA A 12 18.52 1.04 13.41
C ALA A 12 18.42 -0.03 14.51
N PRO A 13 17.65 0.23 15.60
CA PRO A 13 17.53 -0.72 16.69
C PRO A 13 16.98 -2.05 16.18
N ALA A 14 17.69 -3.18 16.39
CA ALA A 14 17.25 -4.51 15.92
C ALA A 14 15.82 -4.87 16.36
N VAL A 15 15.39 -4.35 17.52
CA VAL A 15 14.05 -4.53 18.05
C VAL A 15 12.95 -3.96 17.14
N SER A 16 13.25 -2.92 16.34
CA SER A 16 12.28 -2.35 15.39
C SER A 16 11.94 -3.38 14.31
N PHE A 17 12.94 -4.01 13.68
CA PHE A 17 12.75 -5.05 12.68
C PHE A 17 11.98 -6.25 13.24
N ILE A 18 12.42 -6.78 14.38
CA ILE A 18 11.82 -7.98 14.99
C ILE A 18 10.36 -7.74 15.38
N ILE A 19 10.06 -6.63 16.07
CA ILE A 19 8.67 -6.30 16.43
C ILE A 19 7.84 -6.17 15.16
N HIS A 20 8.38 -5.47 14.16
CA HIS A 20 7.65 -5.24 12.93
C HIS A 20 7.31 -6.56 12.21
N GLU A 21 8.27 -7.46 12.05
CA GLU A 21 8.07 -8.77 11.42
C GLU A 21 7.07 -9.64 12.19
N LEU A 22 7.20 -9.74 13.52
CA LEU A 22 6.32 -10.56 14.33
C LEU A 22 4.86 -10.07 14.29
N VAL A 23 4.65 -8.76 14.36
CA VAL A 23 3.30 -8.19 14.29
C VAL A 23 2.72 -8.36 12.87
N MET A 24 3.52 -8.20 11.83
CA MET A 24 3.10 -8.42 10.44
C MET A 24 2.69 -9.87 10.20
N LEU A 25 3.44 -10.84 10.71
CA LEU A 25 3.08 -12.26 10.66
C LEU A 25 1.79 -12.55 11.44
N ALA A 26 1.62 -11.94 12.61
CA ALA A 26 0.39 -12.08 13.40
C ALA A 26 -0.83 -11.51 12.66
N LEU A 27 -0.73 -10.30 12.12
CA LEU A 27 -1.78 -9.66 11.33
C LEU A 27 -2.11 -10.48 10.08
N PHE A 28 -1.09 -11.01 9.39
CA PHE A 28 -1.29 -11.91 8.27
C PHE A 28 -2.03 -13.19 8.67
N GLY A 29 -1.67 -13.80 9.81
CA GLY A 29 -2.40 -14.93 10.37
C GLY A 29 -3.88 -14.62 10.60
N LEU A 30 -4.18 -13.46 11.18
CA LEU A 30 -5.57 -13.01 11.38
C LEU A 30 -6.31 -12.78 10.06
N CYS A 31 -5.68 -12.14 9.08
CA CYS A 31 -6.23 -11.95 7.75
C CYS A 31 -6.45 -13.28 7.03
N LEU A 32 -5.54 -14.24 7.18
CA LEU A 32 -5.63 -15.57 6.57
C LEU A 32 -6.74 -16.40 7.19
N VAL A 33 -6.85 -16.42 8.52
CA VAL A 33 -7.97 -17.08 9.22
C VAL A 33 -9.30 -16.49 8.76
N HIS A 34 -9.38 -15.16 8.67
CA HIS A 34 -10.56 -14.49 8.12
C HIS A 34 -10.83 -14.91 6.67
N ALA A 35 -9.81 -14.90 5.80
CA ALA A 35 -9.93 -15.26 4.40
C ALA A 35 -10.39 -16.71 4.20
N VAL A 36 -9.83 -17.66 4.95
CA VAL A 36 -10.22 -19.08 4.92
C VAL A 36 -11.68 -19.25 5.31
N ARG A 37 -12.13 -18.57 6.37
CA ARG A 37 -13.56 -18.58 6.80
C ARG A 37 -14.50 -17.96 5.77
N ARG A 38 -14.01 -17.02 4.95
CA ARG A 38 -14.78 -16.39 3.86
C ARG A 38 -14.78 -17.21 2.57
N GLY A 39 -13.82 -18.11 2.39
CA GLY A 39 -13.72 -19.05 1.29
C GLY A 39 -12.58 -18.74 0.30
N ALA A 40 -12.39 -19.66 -0.64
CA ALA A 40 -11.21 -19.73 -1.50
C ALA A 40 -10.91 -18.43 -2.28
N VAL A 41 -11.93 -17.69 -2.73
CA VAL A 41 -11.74 -16.39 -3.41
C VAL A 41 -11.00 -15.37 -2.53
N HIS A 42 -11.29 -15.34 -1.23
CA HIS A 42 -10.62 -14.43 -0.31
C HIS A 42 -9.19 -14.87 -0.01
N VAL A 43 -8.95 -16.17 0.09
CA VAL A 43 -7.61 -16.73 0.24
C VAL A 43 -6.76 -16.41 -0.98
N SER A 44 -7.28 -16.66 -2.19
CA SER A 44 -6.63 -16.33 -3.45
C SER A 44 -6.30 -14.84 -3.58
N TYR A 45 -7.21 -13.96 -3.16
CA TYR A 45 -6.96 -12.51 -3.16
C TYR A 45 -5.86 -12.11 -2.16
N LEU A 46 -5.87 -12.65 -0.94
CA LEU A 46 -4.85 -12.34 0.07
C LEU A 46 -3.48 -12.86 -0.35
N LEU A 47 -3.37 -14.15 -0.67
CA LEU A 47 -2.10 -14.76 -1.07
C LEU A 47 -1.60 -14.20 -2.40
N GLY A 48 -2.51 -13.92 -3.35
CA GLY A 48 -2.17 -13.25 -4.59
C GLY A 48 -1.59 -11.86 -4.36
N GLY A 49 -2.11 -11.10 -3.38
CA GLY A 49 -1.57 -9.81 -3.00
C GLY A 49 -0.16 -9.92 -2.41
N VAL A 50 0.10 -10.95 -1.59
CA VAL A 50 1.44 -11.25 -1.07
C VAL A 50 2.42 -11.57 -2.19
N LEU A 51 2.05 -12.49 -3.09
CA LEU A 51 2.90 -12.89 -4.22
C LEU A 51 3.13 -11.73 -5.20
N PHE A 52 2.11 -10.92 -5.44
CA PHE A 52 2.23 -9.70 -6.24
C PHE A 52 3.21 -8.71 -5.60
N GLY A 53 3.08 -8.45 -4.29
CA GLY A 53 3.99 -7.58 -3.56
C GLY A 53 5.44 -8.06 -3.60
N LEU A 54 5.69 -9.36 -3.36
CA LEU A 54 7.04 -9.92 -3.46
C LEU A 54 7.62 -9.80 -4.87
N LEU A 55 6.82 -10.08 -5.90
CA LEU A 55 7.26 -9.94 -7.28
C LEU A 55 7.56 -8.48 -7.63
N LEU A 56 6.71 -7.56 -7.19
CA LEU A 56 6.89 -6.12 -7.35
C LEU A 56 8.23 -5.67 -6.77
N GLU A 57 8.48 -6.01 -5.50
CA GLU A 57 9.72 -5.64 -4.83
C GLU A 57 10.94 -6.26 -5.49
N TYR A 58 10.82 -7.52 -5.92
CA TYR A 58 11.88 -8.18 -6.68
C TYR A 58 12.21 -7.42 -7.95
N VAL A 59 11.21 -7.01 -8.72
CA VAL A 59 11.42 -6.23 -9.94
C VAL A 59 12.02 -4.87 -9.61
N ASN A 60 11.55 -4.17 -8.57
CA ASN A 60 12.05 -2.84 -8.21
C ASN A 60 13.53 -2.86 -7.80
N VAL A 61 13.91 -3.79 -6.92
CA VAL A 61 15.29 -3.95 -6.46
C VAL A 61 16.20 -4.36 -7.62
N ASN A 62 15.79 -5.32 -8.45
CA ASN A 62 16.62 -5.82 -9.56
C ASN A 62 16.65 -4.89 -10.80
N ALA A 63 15.69 -3.97 -10.94
CA ALA A 63 15.67 -3.02 -12.05
C ALA A 63 16.68 -1.87 -11.90
N GLY A 64 17.53 -1.88 -10.87
CA GLY A 64 18.57 -0.88 -10.65
C GLY A 64 18.00 0.50 -10.26
N LEU A 65 16.88 0.52 -9.52
CA LEU A 65 16.23 1.76 -9.07
C LEU A 65 16.88 2.35 -7.80
N ASN A 66 18.13 1.96 -7.48
CA ASN A 66 18.84 2.31 -6.24
C ASN A 66 18.02 2.07 -4.97
N TYR A 67 17.10 1.11 -5.02
CA TYR A 67 16.21 0.76 -3.93
C TYR A 67 16.71 -0.51 -3.24
N SER A 68 16.90 -0.44 -1.92
CA SER A 68 17.41 -1.55 -1.12
C SER A 68 16.71 -1.63 0.24
N TYR A 69 16.76 -2.80 0.85
CA TYR A 69 16.19 -3.04 2.18
C TYR A 69 17.29 -3.20 3.24
N GLY A 70 16.96 -2.82 4.47
CA GLY A 70 17.69 -3.24 5.65
C GLY A 70 17.61 -4.76 5.83
N GLN A 71 18.38 -5.31 6.77
CA GLN A 71 18.39 -6.75 7.01
C GLN A 71 17.27 -7.15 7.99
N PHE A 72 16.20 -7.72 7.45
CA PHE A 72 15.14 -8.37 8.21
C PHE A 72 15.48 -9.83 8.49
N TRP A 73 14.74 -10.46 9.40
CA TRP A 73 14.97 -11.86 9.76
C TRP A 73 14.66 -12.83 8.62
N LEU A 74 13.59 -12.59 7.87
CA LEU A 74 13.19 -13.42 6.73
C LEU A 74 13.35 -12.67 5.41
N MET A 75 14.42 -12.99 4.67
CA MET A 75 14.74 -12.42 3.36
C MET A 75 14.60 -13.46 2.24
N LEU A 76 14.20 -13.03 1.04
CA LEU A 76 14.16 -13.81 -0.20
C LEU A 76 15.14 -13.25 -1.23
N GLY A 77 15.81 -14.12 -1.98
CA GLY A 77 16.77 -13.72 -3.01
C GLY A 77 18.23 -13.95 -2.57
N PRO A 78 19.18 -13.72 -3.47
CA PRO A 78 20.59 -13.98 -3.19
C PRO A 78 21.11 -13.05 -2.10
N THR A 79 21.88 -13.60 -1.17
CA THR A 79 22.63 -12.80 -0.20
C THR A 79 23.61 -11.91 -0.98
N PRO A 80 23.68 -10.60 -0.72
CA PRO A 80 24.65 -9.74 -1.38
C PRO A 80 26.07 -10.26 -1.20
N GLU A 81 26.81 -10.37 -2.30
CA GLU A 81 28.26 -10.45 -2.22
C GLU A 81 28.82 -9.13 -1.66
N PRO A 82 29.97 -9.16 -0.96
CA PRO A 82 30.60 -7.94 -0.47
C PRO A 82 30.80 -6.91 -1.59
N GLY A 83 30.20 -5.72 -1.45
CA GLY A 83 30.26 -4.64 -2.44
C GLY A 83 29.15 -4.64 -3.50
N ALA A 84 28.24 -5.64 -3.51
CA ALA A 84 27.05 -5.63 -4.35
C ALA A 84 25.86 -4.98 -3.64
N ILE A 85 24.97 -4.34 -4.40
CA ILE A 85 23.69 -3.85 -3.87
C ILE A 85 22.85 -5.08 -3.48
N PRO A 86 22.34 -5.18 -2.24
CA PRO A 86 21.49 -6.28 -1.81
C PRO A 86 20.27 -6.44 -2.72
N ALA A 87 20.17 -7.60 -3.35
CA ALA A 87 19.00 -7.99 -4.15
C ALA A 87 17.98 -8.81 -3.35
N ASN A 88 18.16 -8.88 -2.02
CA ASN A 88 17.29 -9.62 -1.14
C ASN A 88 16.09 -8.76 -0.70
N ILE A 89 14.93 -9.41 -0.59
CA ILE A 89 13.65 -8.76 -0.33
C ILE A 89 13.06 -9.35 0.94
N PRO A 90 12.66 -8.51 1.91
CA PRO A 90 12.05 -9.02 3.13
C PRO A 90 10.68 -9.63 2.85
N ILE A 91 10.42 -10.83 3.36
CA ILE A 91 9.13 -11.53 3.19
C ILE A 91 7.99 -10.71 3.79
N ASN A 92 8.25 -10.06 4.93
CA ASN A 92 7.27 -9.22 5.61
C ASN A 92 6.77 -8.04 4.76
N ILE A 93 7.56 -7.54 3.80
CA ILE A 93 7.10 -6.47 2.90
C ILE A 93 6.04 -6.99 1.92
N GLY A 94 6.28 -8.16 1.32
CA GLY A 94 5.26 -8.84 0.52
C GLY A 94 4.00 -9.14 1.33
N ILE A 95 4.17 -9.60 2.57
CA ILE A 95 3.05 -9.78 3.50
C ILE A 95 2.30 -8.46 3.73
N GLY A 96 3.02 -7.35 3.90
CA GLY A 96 2.49 -6.00 4.05
C GLY A 96 1.58 -5.59 2.91
N TRP A 97 2.07 -5.71 1.68
CA TRP A 97 1.26 -5.51 0.48
C TRP A 97 -0.01 -6.36 0.54
N GLY A 98 0.11 -7.65 0.81
CA GLY A 98 -1.03 -8.56 0.89
C GLY A 98 -2.08 -8.14 1.91
N ILE A 99 -1.69 -7.85 3.15
CA ILE A 99 -2.64 -7.50 4.22
C ILE A 99 -3.26 -6.12 3.99
N ILE A 100 -2.49 -5.12 3.53
CA ILE A 100 -3.01 -3.76 3.25
C ILE A 100 -4.05 -3.83 2.14
N ILE A 101 -3.72 -4.45 0.99
CA ILE A 101 -4.65 -4.61 -0.14
C ILE A 101 -5.89 -5.37 0.33
N TYR A 102 -5.72 -6.45 1.08
CA TYR A 102 -6.82 -7.28 1.56
C TYR A 102 -7.77 -6.49 2.47
N THR A 103 -7.25 -5.76 3.47
CA THR A 103 -8.09 -4.99 4.39
C THR A 103 -8.72 -3.77 3.75
N ALA A 104 -8.02 -3.10 2.83
CA ALA A 104 -8.58 -2.01 2.04
C ALA A 104 -9.77 -2.52 1.21
N ARG A 105 -9.62 -3.69 0.56
CA ARG A 105 -10.73 -4.35 -0.14
C ARG A 105 -11.92 -4.64 0.77
N LEU A 106 -11.69 -5.22 1.95
CA LEU A 106 -12.77 -5.51 2.90
C LEU A 106 -13.51 -4.23 3.29
N PHE A 107 -12.78 -3.14 3.52
CA PHE A 107 -13.36 -1.84 3.81
C PHE A 107 -14.22 -1.32 2.65
N SER A 108 -13.69 -1.26 1.43
CA SER A 108 -14.43 -0.73 0.28
C SER A 108 -15.61 -1.59 -0.16
N ASP A 109 -15.52 -2.92 0.00
CA ASP A 109 -16.62 -3.86 -0.26
C ASP A 109 -17.82 -3.59 0.66
N ASN A 110 -17.55 -3.22 1.92
CA ASN A 110 -18.58 -2.91 2.91
C ASN A 110 -19.34 -1.61 2.64
N LEU A 111 -18.85 -0.74 1.76
CA LEU A 111 -19.50 0.54 1.46
C LEU A 111 -20.48 0.44 0.28
N GLY A 112 -20.60 -0.74 -0.34
CA GLY A 112 -21.54 -0.97 -1.42
C GLY A 112 -21.21 -0.20 -2.70
N LEU A 113 -19.98 0.27 -2.85
CA LEU A 113 -19.50 0.99 -4.03
C LEU A 113 -19.56 0.11 -5.29
N PRO A 114 -19.68 0.69 -6.50
CA PRO A 114 -19.59 -0.08 -7.74
C PRO A 114 -18.15 -0.60 -7.97
N LEU A 115 -18.01 -1.68 -8.75
CA LEU A 115 -16.73 -2.38 -8.93
C LEU A 115 -15.60 -1.50 -9.47
N TRP A 116 -15.90 -0.51 -10.32
CA TRP A 116 -14.89 0.41 -10.88
C TRP A 116 -14.40 1.45 -9.87
N SER A 117 -15.15 1.69 -8.79
CA SER A 117 -14.85 2.70 -7.76
C SER A 117 -14.08 2.11 -6.57
N ARG A 118 -14.30 0.82 -6.26
CA ARG A 118 -13.65 0.15 -5.12
C ARG A 118 -12.11 0.17 -5.19
N PRO A 119 -11.47 -0.18 -6.32
CA PRO A 119 -10.00 -0.13 -6.42
C PRO A 119 -9.41 1.26 -6.19
N ALA A 120 -10.13 2.32 -6.59
CA ALA A 120 -9.71 3.69 -6.34
C ALA A 120 -9.72 4.01 -4.84
N LEU A 121 -10.77 3.60 -4.11
CA LEU A 121 -10.80 3.73 -2.66
C LEU A 121 -9.71 2.87 -2.00
N ASP A 122 -9.50 1.64 -2.47
CA ASP A 122 -8.45 0.76 -1.94
C ASP A 122 -7.07 1.42 -2.02
N ALA A 123 -6.77 2.06 -3.16
CA ALA A 123 -5.52 2.77 -3.38
C ALA A 123 -5.37 4.02 -2.50
N LEU A 124 -6.45 4.79 -2.29
CA LEU A 124 -6.43 5.96 -1.40
C LEU A 124 -6.19 5.55 0.07
N LEU A 125 -6.76 4.42 0.51
CA LEU A 125 -6.54 3.89 1.85
C LEU A 125 -5.11 3.39 2.06
N ALA A 126 -4.54 2.75 1.04
CA ALA A 126 -3.15 2.31 1.09
C ALA A 126 -2.18 3.50 1.10
N LEU A 127 -2.43 4.53 0.28
CA LEU A 127 -1.65 5.77 0.33
C LEU A 127 -1.74 6.45 1.71
N ASN A 128 -2.90 6.41 2.37
CA ASN A 128 -3.02 6.89 3.74
C ASN A 128 -2.11 6.13 4.73
N VAL A 129 -1.78 4.86 4.49
CA VAL A 129 -0.78 4.15 5.30
C VAL A 129 0.64 4.64 4.97
N ASP A 130 0.95 4.72 3.69
CA ASP A 130 2.28 5.02 3.16
C ASP A 130 2.79 6.44 3.48
N LEU A 131 1.92 7.45 3.38
CA LEU A 131 2.27 8.89 3.35
C LEU A 131 3.17 9.35 4.51
N SER A 132 3.11 8.67 5.66
CA SER A 132 3.98 8.91 6.81
C SER A 132 4.88 7.73 7.20
N MET A 133 4.50 6.51 6.83
CA MET A 133 5.26 5.30 7.17
C MET A 133 6.66 5.34 6.55
N ASP A 134 6.74 5.59 5.25
CA ASP A 134 7.98 5.45 4.48
C ASP A 134 9.05 6.44 4.91
N ALA A 135 8.65 7.65 5.31
CA ALA A 135 9.57 8.66 5.83
C ALA A 135 10.23 8.20 7.14
N VAL A 136 9.47 7.54 8.03
CA VAL A 136 10.03 7.02 9.29
C VAL A 136 10.86 5.76 9.03
N ALA A 137 10.38 4.86 8.18
CA ALA A 137 11.08 3.63 7.85
C ALA A 137 12.46 3.88 7.22
N TYR A 138 12.57 4.91 6.36
CA TYR A 138 13.84 5.35 5.81
C TYR A 138 14.85 5.74 6.88
N ARG A 139 14.39 6.52 7.87
CA ARG A 139 15.21 6.96 9.01
C ARG A 139 15.57 5.81 9.95
N LEU A 140 14.73 4.77 9.99
CA LEU A 140 15.02 3.50 10.65
C LEU A 140 15.85 2.54 9.78
N ASN A 141 16.47 2.99 8.70
CA ASN A 141 17.27 2.14 7.80
C ASN A 141 16.53 0.84 7.37
N MET A 142 15.20 0.87 7.30
CA MET A 142 14.39 -0.31 6.95
C MET A 142 14.37 -0.51 5.43
N TRP A 143 14.37 0.58 4.68
CA TRP A 143 14.57 0.59 3.23
C TRP A 143 15.13 1.94 2.79
N HIS A 144 15.86 1.96 1.68
CA HIS A 144 16.61 3.10 1.16
C HIS A 144 16.32 3.28 -0.34
N TRP A 145 16.29 4.53 -0.82
CA TRP A 145 16.14 4.87 -2.25
C TRP A 145 17.42 5.41 -2.89
N GLY A 146 18.56 5.30 -2.20
CA GLY A 146 19.86 5.60 -2.79
C GLY A 146 20.07 7.06 -3.15
N TRP A 147 19.40 7.98 -2.45
CA TRP A 147 19.59 9.43 -2.59
C TRP A 147 21.05 9.82 -2.38
N GLU A 148 21.72 9.12 -1.49
CA GLU A 148 23.14 9.25 -1.16
C GLU A 148 24.08 8.99 -2.35
N PHE A 149 23.61 8.31 -3.40
CA PHE A 149 24.37 8.07 -4.63
C PHE A 149 24.06 9.08 -5.74
N ILE A 150 23.21 10.08 -5.48
CA ILE A 150 22.83 11.11 -6.44
C ILE A 150 23.64 12.38 -6.14
N PRO A 151 24.69 12.71 -6.93
CA PRO A 151 25.61 13.81 -6.61
C PRO A 151 24.96 15.19 -6.55
N SER A 152 23.82 15.36 -7.23
CA SER A 152 23.06 16.61 -7.28
C SER A 152 22.16 16.84 -6.07
N GLN A 153 22.15 15.93 -5.08
CA GLN A 153 21.18 15.93 -3.99
C GLN A 153 21.88 16.07 -2.64
N PRO A 154 21.95 17.30 -2.09
CA PRO A 154 22.82 17.58 -0.94
C PRO A 154 22.29 17.04 0.39
N ASP A 155 20.98 16.78 0.51
CA ASP A 155 20.36 16.24 1.73
C ASP A 155 19.34 15.14 1.39
N PRO A 156 19.70 13.86 1.60
CA PRO A 156 18.80 12.72 1.44
C PRO A 156 17.50 12.80 2.24
N LEU A 157 17.50 13.42 3.42
CA LEU A 157 16.33 13.48 4.31
C LEU A 157 15.37 14.62 3.96
N ALA A 158 15.86 15.67 3.30
CA ALA A 158 15.05 16.76 2.76
C ALA A 158 14.62 16.53 1.29
N SER A 159 15.03 15.41 0.70
CA SER A 159 14.74 15.04 -0.69
C SER A 159 13.26 14.71 -0.89
N ASP A 160 12.65 15.27 -1.94
CA ASP A 160 11.22 15.07 -2.26
C ASP A 160 10.31 15.19 -1.01
N TRP A 161 9.68 14.09 -0.59
CA TRP A 161 8.78 14.06 0.57
C TRP A 161 9.49 13.46 1.78
N PHE A 162 10.24 14.29 2.50
CA PHE A 162 10.98 13.87 3.70
C PHE A 162 11.93 12.69 3.46
N GLY A 163 12.58 12.65 2.29
CA GLY A 163 13.47 11.58 1.88
C GLY A 163 12.79 10.42 1.16
N VAL A 164 11.48 10.52 0.87
CA VAL A 164 10.76 9.52 0.07
C VAL A 164 10.53 10.08 -1.35
N PRO A 165 10.95 9.35 -2.41
CA PRO A 165 10.75 9.81 -3.79
C PRO A 165 9.27 9.97 -4.15
N TYR A 166 8.92 11.00 -4.91
CA TYR A 166 7.54 11.16 -5.42
C TYR A 166 7.08 9.94 -6.26
N ALA A 167 8.00 9.26 -6.93
CA ALA A 167 7.69 8.05 -7.67
C ALA A 167 7.11 6.93 -6.78
N ASN A 168 7.49 6.88 -5.49
CA ASN A 168 6.98 5.92 -4.52
C ASN A 168 5.46 6.06 -4.31
N PHE A 169 4.99 7.26 -4.00
CA PHE A 169 3.55 7.52 -3.76
C PHE A 169 2.70 7.26 -5.00
N TYR A 170 3.21 7.61 -6.18
CA TYR A 170 2.54 7.25 -7.44
C TYR A 170 2.51 5.71 -7.62
N GLY A 171 3.61 5.04 -7.31
CA GLY A 171 3.71 3.58 -7.25
C GLY A 171 2.64 2.98 -6.36
N TRP A 172 2.52 3.40 -5.11
CA TRP A 172 1.49 2.95 -4.17
C TRP A 172 0.07 3.08 -4.73
N LEU A 173 -0.27 4.22 -5.33
CA LEU A 173 -1.57 4.41 -5.97
C LEU A 173 -1.80 3.41 -7.11
N ALA A 174 -0.81 3.23 -7.99
CA ALA A 174 -0.92 2.36 -9.15
C ALA A 174 -0.94 0.86 -8.78
N VAL A 175 -0.03 0.42 -7.91
CA VAL A 175 0.12 -0.96 -7.42
C VAL A 175 -1.20 -1.49 -6.88
N ILE A 176 -1.78 -0.75 -5.94
CA ILE A 176 -3.00 -1.17 -5.24
C ILE A 176 -4.20 -1.11 -6.19
N PHE A 177 -4.31 -0.04 -6.99
CA PHE A 177 -5.40 0.11 -7.95
C PHE A 177 -5.42 -1.03 -8.95
N PHE A 178 -4.29 -1.33 -9.61
CA PHE A 178 -4.24 -2.35 -10.65
C PHE A 178 -4.48 -3.74 -10.10
N TYR A 179 -3.81 -4.11 -9.00
CA TYR A 179 -4.04 -5.43 -8.41
C TYR A 179 -5.49 -5.58 -7.96
N SER A 180 -6.04 -4.60 -7.24
CA SER A 180 -7.42 -4.66 -6.78
C SER A 180 -8.41 -4.74 -7.94
N ALA A 181 -8.23 -3.94 -9.00
CA ALA A 181 -9.09 -3.95 -10.18
C ALA A 181 -9.06 -5.30 -10.90
N PHE A 182 -7.88 -5.81 -11.27
CA PHE A 182 -7.75 -7.08 -12.01
C PHE A 182 -8.16 -8.28 -11.17
N ALA A 183 -7.79 -8.33 -9.88
CA ALA A 183 -8.18 -9.43 -9.00
C ALA A 183 -9.71 -9.47 -8.82
N ARG A 184 -10.38 -8.33 -8.63
CA ARG A 184 -11.85 -8.28 -8.55
C ARG A 184 -12.52 -8.71 -9.85
N PHE A 185 -12.01 -8.25 -10.98
CA PHE A 185 -12.55 -8.59 -12.29
C PHE A 185 -12.43 -10.10 -12.55
N LEU A 186 -11.23 -10.67 -12.39
CA LEU A 186 -10.95 -12.07 -12.75
C LEU A 186 -11.51 -13.07 -11.73
N LEU A 187 -11.44 -12.77 -10.43
CA LEU A 187 -12.00 -13.65 -9.40
C LEU A 187 -13.52 -13.52 -9.28
N GLY A 188 -14.09 -12.37 -9.66
CA GLY A 188 -15.54 -12.13 -9.66
C GLY A 188 -16.30 -12.92 -10.74
N TRP A 189 -15.62 -13.37 -11.80
CA TRP A 189 -16.25 -14.01 -12.95
C TRP A 189 -16.50 -15.52 -12.78
N GLN A 190 -16.27 -16.08 -11.58
CA GLN A 190 -16.24 -17.54 -11.40
C GLN A 190 -17.57 -18.13 -10.92
N ALA A 191 -18.28 -18.78 -11.85
CA ALA A 191 -19.40 -19.67 -11.59
C ALA A 191 -19.07 -21.15 -11.89
N LYS A 192 -19.55 -22.04 -11.00
CA LYS A 192 -19.58 -23.53 -11.03
C LYS A 192 -18.42 -24.31 -10.36
N LYS A 193 -18.81 -25.36 -9.61
CA LYS A 193 -18.07 -26.03 -8.52
C LYS A 193 -16.96 -27.03 -8.90
N ARG A 194 -16.94 -27.59 -10.12
CA ARG A 194 -16.07 -28.76 -10.41
C ARG A 194 -14.59 -28.42 -10.68
N LEU A 195 -14.27 -27.19 -11.07
CA LEU A 195 -12.91 -26.77 -11.43
C LEU A 195 -12.47 -25.50 -10.70
N GLN A 196 -13.04 -25.26 -9.52
CA GLN A 196 -12.94 -23.98 -8.82
C GLN A 196 -11.50 -23.64 -8.42
N TRP A 197 -10.72 -24.59 -7.88
CA TRP A 197 -9.35 -24.33 -7.44
C TRP A 197 -8.41 -23.96 -8.59
N LEU A 198 -8.42 -24.73 -9.69
CA LEU A 198 -7.59 -24.42 -10.85
C LEU A 198 -7.96 -23.06 -11.45
N ARG A 199 -9.26 -22.77 -11.58
CA ARG A 199 -9.72 -21.46 -12.07
C ARG A 199 -9.28 -20.33 -11.15
N LEU A 200 -9.37 -20.49 -9.83
CA LEU A 200 -8.93 -19.48 -8.87
C LEU A 200 -7.42 -19.24 -8.98
N SER A 201 -6.61 -20.30 -9.07
CA SER A 201 -5.17 -20.19 -9.25
C SER A 201 -4.83 -19.47 -10.55
N VAL A 202 -5.45 -19.86 -11.68
CA VAL A 202 -5.24 -19.21 -12.99
C VAL A 202 -5.66 -17.74 -12.94
N SER A 203 -6.82 -17.41 -12.38
CA SER A 203 -7.27 -16.01 -12.24
C SER A 203 -6.37 -15.20 -11.32
N THR A 204 -5.82 -15.80 -10.27
CA THR A 204 -4.88 -15.13 -9.37
C THR A 204 -3.58 -14.81 -10.10
N VAL A 205 -2.99 -15.79 -10.78
CA VAL A 205 -1.76 -15.60 -11.56
C VAL A 205 -2.00 -14.57 -12.68
N ALA A 206 -3.12 -14.66 -13.40
CA ALA A 206 -3.49 -13.69 -14.43
C ALA A 206 -3.65 -12.28 -13.84
N ALA A 207 -4.25 -12.13 -12.66
CA ALA A 207 -4.36 -10.83 -11.99
C ALA A 207 -2.99 -10.25 -11.63
N ILE A 208 -2.08 -11.08 -11.12
CA ILE A 208 -0.69 -10.67 -10.81
C ILE A 208 0.02 -10.20 -12.08
N ILE A 209 -0.04 -10.98 -13.17
CA ILE A 209 0.64 -10.65 -14.43
C ILE A 209 0.07 -9.36 -15.04
N LEU A 210 -1.25 -9.22 -15.11
CA LEU A 210 -1.89 -8.02 -15.66
C LEU A 210 -1.61 -6.78 -14.82
N ALA A 211 -1.62 -6.92 -13.48
CA ALA A 211 -1.29 -5.83 -12.58
C ALA A 211 0.17 -5.40 -12.73
N GLN A 212 1.11 -6.36 -12.75
CA GLN A 212 2.54 -6.07 -12.94
C GLN A 212 2.80 -5.44 -14.31
N GLY A 213 2.18 -5.94 -15.38
CA GLY A 213 2.32 -5.40 -16.73
C GLY A 213 1.79 -3.96 -16.82
N SER A 214 0.62 -3.70 -16.26
CA SER A 214 0.02 -2.36 -16.24
C SER A 214 0.83 -1.38 -15.40
N LEU A 215 1.35 -1.83 -14.25
CA LEU A 215 2.24 -1.05 -13.41
C LEU A 215 3.54 -0.69 -14.15
N PHE A 216 4.18 -1.65 -14.81
CA PHE A 216 5.38 -1.43 -15.60
C PHE A 216 5.14 -0.39 -16.71
N LEU A 217 4.05 -0.53 -17.46
CA LEU A 217 3.67 0.44 -18.48
C LEU A 217 3.45 1.83 -17.87
N CYS A 218 2.76 1.91 -16.73
CA CYS A 218 2.50 3.17 -16.07
C CYS A 218 3.76 3.86 -15.56
N ILE A 219 4.63 3.16 -14.84
CA ILE A 219 5.85 3.73 -14.27
C ILE A 219 6.84 4.11 -15.39
N ARG A 220 6.89 3.37 -16.50
CA ARG A 220 7.89 3.62 -17.56
C ARG A 220 7.42 4.61 -18.63
N LEU A 221 6.14 4.59 -19.00
CA LEU A 221 5.63 5.38 -20.12
C LEU A 221 5.01 6.71 -19.70
N LEU A 222 4.20 6.73 -18.63
CA LEU A 222 3.47 7.94 -18.25
C LEU A 222 4.40 9.09 -17.82
N PRO A 223 5.43 8.90 -16.97
CA PRO A 223 6.33 10.00 -16.59
C PRO A 223 7.07 10.60 -17.78
N ARG A 224 7.46 9.78 -18.77
CA ARG A 224 8.10 10.24 -20.00
C ARG A 224 7.15 11.08 -20.83
N TRP A 225 5.93 10.58 -21.03
CA TRP A 225 4.90 11.29 -21.76
C TRP A 225 4.53 12.63 -21.09
N VAL A 226 4.31 12.62 -19.77
CA VAL A 226 4.06 13.85 -18.99
C VAL A 226 5.23 14.82 -19.11
N SER A 227 6.47 14.34 -19.07
CA SER A 227 7.65 15.19 -19.23
C SER A 227 7.71 15.83 -20.62
N SER A 228 7.40 15.08 -21.68
CA SER A 228 7.33 15.62 -23.06
C SER A 228 6.23 16.65 -23.22
N VAL A 229 5.03 16.39 -22.68
CA VAL A 229 3.91 17.34 -22.72
C VAL A 229 4.20 18.59 -21.89
N ARG A 230 4.80 18.44 -20.71
CA ARG A 230 5.23 19.53 -19.84
C ARG A 230 6.19 20.47 -20.56
N GLN A 231 7.23 19.92 -21.21
CA GLN A 231 8.20 20.71 -21.98
C GLN A 231 7.53 21.52 -23.10
N ALA A 232 6.42 21.04 -23.65
CA ALA A 232 5.69 21.72 -24.72
C ALA A 232 4.69 22.79 -24.23
N LEU A 233 4.09 22.62 -23.05
CA LEU A 233 2.94 23.45 -22.61
C LEU A 233 3.24 24.41 -21.46
N VAL A 234 4.11 24.03 -20.51
CA VAL A 234 4.27 24.77 -19.26
C VAL A 234 5.71 24.64 -18.74
N PRO A 235 6.55 25.70 -18.82
CA PRO A 235 7.95 25.65 -18.39
C PRO A 235 8.16 25.66 -16.86
N PHE A 236 7.14 25.42 -16.04
CA PHE A 236 7.29 25.44 -14.58
C PHE A 236 8.12 24.28 -14.03
N PHE A 237 8.74 24.51 -12.86
CA PHE A 237 9.67 23.62 -12.13
C PHE A 237 9.02 22.39 -11.44
N VAL A 238 7.77 22.04 -11.74
CA VAL A 238 7.07 20.96 -11.02
C VAL A 238 7.52 19.58 -11.51
N HIS A 239 7.94 18.72 -10.58
CA HIS A 239 8.37 17.35 -10.86
C HIS A 239 7.25 16.53 -11.53
N PRO A 240 7.50 15.73 -12.60
CA PRO A 240 6.45 15.05 -13.36
C PRO A 240 5.62 14.08 -12.51
N TYR A 241 6.22 13.45 -11.50
CA TYR A 241 5.48 12.58 -10.59
C TYR A 241 4.51 13.32 -9.68
N VAL A 242 4.77 14.60 -9.33
CA VAL A 242 3.80 15.41 -8.57
C VAL A 242 2.53 15.63 -9.40
N ILE A 243 2.68 15.92 -10.70
CA ILE A 243 1.54 16.05 -11.64
C ILE A 243 0.76 14.74 -11.70
N LEU A 244 1.46 13.60 -11.81
CA LEU A 244 0.83 12.28 -11.84
C LEU A 244 0.08 11.98 -10.54
N ILE A 245 0.70 12.18 -9.38
CA ILE A 245 0.07 11.98 -8.06
C ILE A 245 -1.21 12.83 -7.96
N VAL A 246 -1.11 14.15 -8.18
CA VAL A 246 -2.25 15.06 -8.03
C VAL A 246 -3.38 14.69 -8.99
N THR A 247 -3.05 14.39 -10.26
CA THR A 247 -4.05 13.99 -11.25
C THR A 247 -4.72 12.67 -10.86
N THR A 248 -3.94 11.66 -10.44
CA THR A 248 -4.47 10.37 -9.99
C THR A 248 -5.33 10.52 -8.74
N LEU A 249 -4.92 11.34 -7.77
CA LEU A 249 -5.71 11.64 -6.58
C LEU A 249 -7.04 12.28 -6.93
N VAL A 250 -7.05 13.30 -7.80
CA VAL A 250 -8.28 13.95 -8.26
C VAL A 250 -9.19 12.94 -8.96
N VAL A 251 -8.64 12.13 -9.87
CA VAL A 251 -9.41 11.10 -10.58
C VAL A 251 -9.99 10.09 -9.59
N PHE A 252 -9.19 9.56 -8.66
CA PHE A 252 -9.64 8.55 -7.70
C PHE A 252 -10.69 9.12 -6.73
N VAL A 253 -10.49 10.33 -6.21
CA VAL A 253 -11.49 11.00 -5.37
C VAL A 253 -12.80 11.21 -6.15
N CYS A 254 -12.74 11.66 -7.41
CA CYS A 254 -13.91 11.78 -8.27
C CYS A 254 -14.61 10.43 -8.49
N LEU A 255 -13.85 9.37 -8.78
CA LEU A 255 -14.39 8.02 -8.96
C LEU A 255 -15.06 7.52 -7.68
N VAL A 256 -14.48 7.78 -6.51
CA VAL A 256 -15.04 7.42 -5.21
C VAL A 256 -16.31 8.23 -4.94
N ALA A 257 -16.30 9.55 -5.16
CA ALA A 257 -17.45 10.41 -4.97
C ALA A 257 -18.64 10.02 -5.88
N ILE A 258 -18.38 9.76 -7.17
CA ILE A 258 -19.40 9.24 -8.10
C ILE A 258 -19.87 7.84 -7.68
N GLY A 259 -18.95 7.00 -7.21
CA GLY A 259 -19.24 5.68 -6.68
C GLY A 259 -20.21 5.71 -5.49
N PHE A 260 -20.02 6.66 -4.57
CA PHE A 260 -20.94 6.86 -3.44
C PHE A 260 -22.33 7.28 -3.88
N ARG A 261 -22.46 8.09 -4.94
CA ARG A 261 -23.76 8.45 -5.52
C ARG A 261 -24.47 7.24 -6.14
N ARG A 262 -23.72 6.23 -6.57
CA ARG A 262 -24.22 5.00 -7.20
C ARG A 262 -24.13 3.77 -6.30
N ARG A 263 -23.91 3.96 -5.00
CA ARG A 263 -23.73 2.84 -4.06
C ARG A 263 -25.04 2.06 -3.92
N GLN A 264 -24.91 0.76 -3.77
CA GLN A 264 -26.02 -0.14 -3.44
C GLN A 264 -25.89 -0.59 -2.00
N THR A 265 -26.98 -1.08 -1.40
CA THR A 265 -26.86 -1.76 -0.10
C THR A 265 -25.96 -2.98 -0.28
N PRO A 266 -24.85 -3.09 0.50
CA PRO A 266 -23.95 -4.22 0.38
C PRO A 266 -24.70 -5.51 0.70
N LYS A 267 -24.53 -6.55 -0.13
CA LYS A 267 -25.19 -7.86 0.07
C LYS A 267 -24.79 -8.55 1.37
N ARG A 268 -23.60 -8.24 1.87
CA ARG A 268 -23.06 -8.76 3.11
C ARG A 268 -22.16 -7.71 3.71
N ILE A 269 -22.22 -7.59 5.03
CA ILE A 269 -21.40 -6.66 5.78
C ILE A 269 -20.34 -7.45 6.55
N ASP A 270 -19.11 -6.98 6.49
CA ASP A 270 -17.97 -7.50 7.22
C ASP A 270 -17.60 -6.58 8.38
N ASP A 271 -17.71 -7.09 9.60
CA ASP A 271 -17.34 -6.36 10.82
C ASP A 271 -15.89 -6.63 11.25
N HIS A 272 -15.20 -7.58 10.61
CA HIS A 272 -14.04 -8.21 11.21
C HIS A 272 -12.94 -7.20 11.64
N PRO A 273 -12.36 -7.35 12.85
CA PRO A 273 -11.43 -6.36 13.39
C PRO A 273 -10.18 -6.07 12.55
N VAL A 274 -9.76 -7.03 11.73
CA VAL A 274 -8.61 -6.87 10.82
C VAL A 274 -8.71 -5.64 9.92
N ILE A 275 -9.93 -5.23 9.56
CA ILE A 275 -10.18 -4.05 8.70
C ILE A 275 -9.56 -2.79 9.30
N TRP A 276 -9.60 -2.62 10.63
CA TRP A 276 -9.03 -1.46 11.30
C TRP A 276 -7.69 -1.77 11.96
N LEU A 277 -7.46 -3.00 12.42
CA LEU A 277 -6.21 -3.38 13.09
C LEU A 277 -4.98 -3.18 12.21
N VAL A 278 -5.05 -3.55 10.92
CA VAL A 278 -3.91 -3.42 9.99
C VAL A 278 -3.49 -1.96 9.80
N PRO A 279 -4.35 -1.03 9.32
CA PRO A 279 -3.94 0.37 9.17
C PRO A 279 -3.59 1.03 10.51
N THR A 280 -4.28 0.68 11.59
CA THR A 280 -3.97 1.20 12.93
C THR A 280 -2.57 0.80 13.38
N TYR A 281 -2.16 -0.44 13.14
CA TYR A 281 -0.83 -0.91 13.45
C TYR A 281 0.24 -0.09 12.72
N PHE A 282 0.11 0.09 11.41
CA PHE A 282 1.09 0.88 10.64
C PHE A 282 1.20 2.31 11.17
N HIS A 283 0.07 2.98 11.39
CA HIS A 283 0.07 4.34 11.94
C HIS A 283 0.73 4.39 13.33
N ILE A 284 0.30 3.53 14.27
CA ILE A 284 0.82 3.55 15.63
C ILE A 284 2.30 3.18 15.67
N TYR A 285 2.72 2.15 14.93
CA TYR A 285 4.09 1.66 14.95
C TYR A 285 5.07 2.73 14.44
N PHE A 286 4.80 3.32 13.28
CA PHE A 286 5.70 4.32 12.70
C PHE A 286 5.61 5.67 13.42
N ILE A 287 4.44 6.08 13.93
CA ILE A 287 4.35 7.27 14.78
C ILE A 287 5.09 7.06 16.11
N ALA A 288 5.00 5.88 16.72
CA ALA A 288 5.74 5.60 17.94
C ALA A 288 7.26 5.74 17.71
N TRP A 289 7.78 5.16 16.63
CA TRP A 289 9.20 5.29 16.29
C TRP A 289 9.63 6.71 15.91
N LEU A 290 8.78 7.47 15.23
CA LEU A 290 9.00 8.90 14.96
C LEU A 290 9.30 9.69 16.24
N PHE A 291 8.63 9.36 17.35
CA PHE A 291 8.88 10.00 18.65
C PHE A 291 10.01 9.34 19.45
N ILE A 292 10.04 8.01 19.53
CA ILE A 292 11.04 7.25 20.29
C ILE A 292 12.46 7.51 19.76
N ALA A 293 12.63 7.54 18.44
CA ALA A 293 13.93 7.77 17.80
C ALA A 293 14.28 9.26 17.64
N GLY A 294 13.40 10.19 18.04
CA GLY A 294 13.67 11.63 18.00
C GLY A 294 13.51 12.30 16.63
N PHE A 295 13.03 11.60 15.60
CA PHE A 295 12.88 12.13 14.23
C PHE A 295 11.92 13.33 14.13
N TYR A 296 11.00 13.49 15.09
CA TYR A 296 10.12 14.67 15.18
C TYR A 296 10.87 16.01 15.30
N GLN A 297 12.16 15.99 15.66
CA GLN A 297 12.99 17.18 15.83
C GLN A 297 13.56 17.72 14.52
N GLU A 298 13.57 16.93 13.45
CA GLU A 298 14.15 17.33 12.16
C GLU A 298 13.38 18.45 11.47
N THR A 299 12.05 18.35 11.50
CA THR A 299 11.15 19.31 10.88
C THR A 299 9.77 19.22 11.51
N PHE A 300 9.13 20.36 11.73
CA PHE A 300 7.77 20.43 12.27
C PHE A 300 6.76 19.67 11.41
N TRP A 301 6.97 19.63 10.09
CA TRP A 301 5.99 19.08 9.16
C TRP A 301 5.89 17.55 9.20
N LEU A 302 6.97 16.84 9.49
CA LEU A 302 6.98 15.38 9.55
C LEU A 302 6.01 14.83 10.63
N PRO A 303 6.08 15.24 11.91
CA PRO A 303 5.09 14.83 12.90
C PRO A 303 3.71 15.40 12.67
N ALA A 304 3.58 16.64 12.20
CA ALA A 304 2.28 17.24 11.91
C ALA A 304 1.52 16.45 10.84
N VAL A 305 2.18 16.12 9.72
CA VAL A 305 1.63 15.32 8.63
C VAL A 305 1.33 13.89 9.09
N SER A 306 2.24 13.26 9.85
CA SER A 306 2.04 11.88 10.32
C SER A 306 0.81 11.76 11.24
N LEU A 307 0.66 12.68 12.20
CA LEU A 307 -0.49 12.72 13.10
C LEU A 307 -1.79 13.06 12.35
N LEU A 308 -1.76 14.02 11.43
CA LEU A 308 -2.91 14.38 10.60
C LEU A 308 -3.33 13.20 9.72
N ASN A 309 -2.37 12.50 9.11
CA ASN A 309 -2.61 11.35 8.25
C ASN A 309 -3.24 10.19 9.03
N ALA A 310 -2.77 9.90 10.25
CA ALA A 310 -3.41 8.94 11.13
C ALA A 310 -4.82 9.38 11.56
N ALA A 311 -5.03 10.66 11.88
CA ALA A 311 -6.36 11.19 12.22
C ALA A 311 -7.34 11.07 11.05
N VAL A 312 -6.89 11.35 9.81
CA VAL A 312 -7.66 11.13 8.58
C VAL A 312 -8.01 9.65 8.42
N GLY A 313 -7.04 8.75 8.63
CA GLY A 313 -7.25 7.30 8.60
C GLY A 313 -8.34 6.86 9.59
N ILE A 314 -8.27 7.33 10.84
CA ILE A 314 -9.29 7.08 11.87
C ILE A 314 -10.64 7.63 11.42
N ALA A 315 -10.71 8.88 10.97
CA ALA A 315 -11.94 9.53 10.54
C ALA A 315 -12.64 8.77 9.40
N ILE A 316 -11.87 8.33 8.39
CA ILE A 316 -12.37 7.53 7.27
C ILE A 316 -12.98 6.22 7.78
N HIS A 317 -12.29 5.51 8.68
CA HIS A 317 -12.77 4.23 9.19
C HIS A 317 -14.02 4.38 10.07
N GLN A 318 -14.07 5.41 10.93
CA GLN A 318 -15.26 5.70 11.74
C GLN A 318 -16.45 6.09 10.86
N TRP A 319 -16.22 6.93 9.86
CA TRP A 319 -17.24 7.30 8.89
C TRP A 319 -17.79 6.08 8.12
N GLY A 320 -16.90 5.19 7.68
CA GLY A 320 -17.28 3.92 7.06
C GLY A 320 -18.14 3.05 7.98
N ARG A 321 -17.79 2.98 9.28
CA ARG A 321 -18.57 2.25 10.30
C ARG A 321 -19.98 2.83 10.48
N LEU A 322 -20.12 4.16 10.46
CA LEU A 322 -21.42 4.84 10.54
C LEU A 322 -22.29 4.55 9.31
N ILE A 323 -21.71 4.57 8.11
CA ILE A 323 -22.41 4.20 6.87
C ILE A 323 -22.91 2.76 6.95
N ARG A 324 -22.04 1.85 7.41
CA ARG A 324 -22.33 0.43 7.54
C ARG A 324 -23.50 0.17 8.49
N LYS A 325 -23.49 0.78 9.69
CA LYS A 325 -24.59 0.66 10.66
C LYS A 325 -25.92 1.13 10.08
N LYS A 326 -25.93 2.20 9.28
CA LYS A 326 -27.13 2.65 8.55
C LYS A 326 -27.61 1.63 7.52
N SER A 327 -26.70 0.94 6.83
CA SER A 327 -27.05 -0.13 5.89
C SER A 327 -27.57 -1.38 6.61
N GLU A 328 -27.02 -1.75 7.77
CA GLU A 328 -27.50 -2.86 8.61
C GLU A 328 -28.95 -2.65 9.03
N MET A 329 -29.30 -1.47 9.53
CA MET A 329 -30.68 -1.14 9.95
C MET A 329 -31.68 -1.24 8.78
N ARG A 330 -31.26 -0.93 7.55
CA ARG A 330 -32.13 -1.07 6.35
C ARG A 330 -32.34 -2.52 5.90
N MET A 331 -31.50 -3.44 6.36
CA MET A 331 -31.63 -4.87 6.04
C MET A 331 -32.44 -5.63 7.09
N MET A 332 -32.76 -5.01 8.22
CA MET A 332 -33.61 -5.63 9.24
C MET A 332 -35.06 -5.68 8.74
N PRO A 333 -35.75 -6.83 8.84
CA PRO A 333 -37.18 -6.91 8.53
C PRO A 333 -37.97 -5.98 9.46
N GLU A 334 -39.03 -5.32 8.95
CA GLU A 334 -39.81 -4.30 9.66
C GLU A 334 -40.33 -4.76 11.04
N THR A 335 -40.51 -6.07 11.24
CA THR A 335 -40.95 -6.67 12.50
C THR A 335 -39.91 -6.63 13.63
N ALA A 336 -38.65 -6.30 13.36
CA ALA A 336 -37.58 -6.25 14.35
C ALA A 336 -37.27 -4.83 14.89
N ILE A 337 -37.96 -3.80 14.38
CA ILE A 337 -37.71 -2.38 14.74
C ILE A 337 -38.62 -1.91 15.89
N GLU A 338 -39.69 -2.66 16.20
CA GLU A 338 -40.68 -2.31 17.24
C GLU A 338 -40.55 -3.09 18.57
N SER A 339 -39.50 -3.91 18.73
CA SER A 339 -39.16 -4.63 19.97
C SER A 339 -37.86 -4.12 20.57
#